data_AF-A0A7S3HFD7-F1
#
_entry.id   AF-A0A7S3HFD7-F1
#
_cell.length_a   1.000
_cell.length_b   1.000
_cell.length_c   1.000
_cell.angle_alpha   90.00
_cell.angle_beta   90.00
_cell.angle_gamma   90.00
#
_symmetry.space_group_name_H-M   'P 1'
#
loop_
_entity.id
_entity.type
_entity.pdbx_description
1 polymer ?
#
loop_
_entity_poly.entity_id
_entity_poly.type
_entity_poly.pdbx_seq_one_letter_code
_entity_poly.pdbx_strand_id
1 'polypeptide(L)'
;VPCGIFHDDGRLFQLVEDAMTIRKAVTQMQELHRSGKLQDQHQMMRWIVTKEEHAAKIMHIIADYFLAQKVKKELLSEHDYHEVLALHHGVMVAAMKTKQSSEVGPVDALDQAIAALKPVYQKK
;
A
#
# COMPACT_ATOMS: atom_id res chain seq x y z
N VAL A 1 -15.16 12.68 -5.26
CA VAL A 1 -15.43 14.14 -5.06
C VAL A 1 -14.21 14.75 -4.38
N PRO A 2 -13.46 15.64 -5.03
CA PRO A 2 -12.37 16.39 -4.38
C PRO A 2 -12.98 17.38 -3.39
N CYS A 3 -13.16 16.96 -2.15
CA CYS A 3 -13.87 17.74 -1.12
C CYS A 3 -12.93 18.54 -0.20
N GLY A 4 -11.60 18.39 -0.33
CA GLY A 4 -10.64 19.09 0.53
C GLY A 4 -10.62 18.64 2.00
N ILE A 5 -11.42 17.62 2.38
CA ILE A 5 -11.57 17.14 3.76
C ILE A 5 -10.43 16.18 4.15
N PHE A 6 -9.86 15.46 3.18
CA PHE A 6 -8.81 14.49 3.46
C PHE A 6 -7.47 15.19 3.66
N HIS A 7 -6.90 15.04 4.86
CA HIS A 7 -5.54 15.46 5.18
C HIS A 7 -4.53 14.39 4.78
N ASP A 8 -3.33 14.82 4.35
CA ASP A 8 -2.25 13.94 3.91
C ASP A 8 -1.92 12.88 4.97
N ASP A 9 -1.86 13.29 6.25
CA ASP A 9 -1.63 12.39 7.38
C ASP A 9 -2.69 11.30 7.50
N GLY A 10 -3.97 11.62 7.25
CA GLY A 10 -5.05 10.64 7.29
C GLY A 10 -4.96 9.61 6.16
N ARG A 11 -4.54 10.04 4.96
CA ARG A 11 -4.32 9.14 3.83
C ARG A 11 -3.08 8.29 4.02
N LEU A 12 -2.00 8.86 4.55
CA LEU A 12 -0.79 8.10 4.93
C LEU A 12 -1.10 7.05 6.00
N PHE A 13 -1.89 7.42 7.01
CA PHE A 13 -2.34 6.48 8.04
C PHE A 13 -3.16 5.35 7.43
N GLN A 14 -4.07 5.65 6.51
CA GLN A 14 -4.84 4.63 5.79
C GLN A 14 -3.95 3.66 5.01
N LEU A 15 -2.88 4.13 4.35
CA LEU A 15 -1.91 3.25 3.68
C LEU A 15 -1.25 2.27 4.67
N VAL A 16 -0.91 2.74 5.87
CA VAL A 16 -0.32 1.92 6.93
C VAL A 16 -1.33 0.89 7.44
N GLU A 17 -2.58 1.27 7.69
CA GLU A 17 -3.64 0.32 8.10
C GLU A 17 -3.92 -0.76 7.05
N ASP A 18 -3.92 -0.39 5.77
CA ASP A 18 -4.07 -1.33 4.66
C ASP A 18 -2.87 -2.30 4.59
N ALA A 19 -1.64 -1.81 4.78
CA ALA A 19 -0.43 -2.64 4.82
C ALA A 19 -0.43 -3.60 6.03
N MET A 20 -0.88 -3.14 7.20
CA MET A 20 -1.05 -3.99 8.38
C MET A 20 -2.10 -5.09 8.15
N THR A 21 -3.19 -4.77 7.44
CA THR A 21 -4.22 -5.76 7.09
C THR A 21 -3.67 -6.81 6.12
N ILE A 22 -2.90 -6.40 5.13
CA ILE A 22 -2.17 -7.30 4.21
C ILE A 22 -1.22 -8.21 5.00
N ARG A 23 -0.44 -7.67 5.94
CA ARG A 23 0.46 -8.44 6.80
C ARG A 23 -0.30 -9.53 7.56
N LYS A 24 -1.41 -9.15 8.20
CA LYS A 24 -2.27 -10.08 8.92
C LYS A 24 -2.80 -11.18 8.01
N ALA A 25 -3.29 -10.83 6.81
CA ALA A 25 -3.77 -11.80 5.84
C ALA A 25 -2.68 -12.82 5.46
N VAL A 26 -1.47 -12.34 5.16
CA VAL A 26 -0.32 -13.21 4.86
C VAL A 26 -0.01 -14.16 6.01
N THR A 27 0.12 -13.67 7.24
CA THR A 27 0.40 -14.53 8.41
C THR A 27 -0.71 -15.56 8.64
N GLN A 28 -1.98 -15.18 8.47
CA GLN A 28 -3.10 -16.09 8.66
C GLN A 28 -3.14 -17.18 7.57
N MET A 29 -2.87 -16.84 6.32
CA MET A 29 -2.78 -17.84 5.24
C MET A 29 -1.66 -18.85 5.48
N GLN A 30 -0.49 -18.40 5.97
CA GLN A 30 0.62 -19.28 6.30
C GLN A 30 0.25 -20.26 7.42
N GLU A 31 -0.52 -19.83 8.41
CA GLU A 31 -0.99 -20.71 9.49
C GLU A 31 -2.05 -21.72 9.00
N LEU A 32 -3.06 -21.25 8.26
CA LEU A 32 -4.11 -22.10 7.68
C LEU A 32 -3.56 -23.15 6.71
N HIS A 33 -2.45 -22.83 6.03
CA HIS A 33 -1.77 -23.79 5.16
C HIS A 33 -1.22 -24.99 5.94
N ARG A 34 -0.82 -24.80 7.22
CA ARG A 34 -0.29 -25.88 8.07
C ARG A 34 -1.38 -26.82 8.58
N SER A 35 -2.60 -26.34 8.81
CA SER A 35 -3.69 -27.14 9.38
C SER A 35 -4.41 -28.03 8.36
N GLY A 36 -4.52 -27.58 7.10
CA GLY A 36 -4.90 -28.42 5.96
C GLY A 36 -6.36 -28.90 5.90
N LYS A 37 -7.29 -28.36 6.71
CA LYS A 37 -8.71 -28.77 6.66
C LYS A 37 -9.45 -28.09 5.51
N LEU A 38 -10.51 -28.70 5.01
CA LEU A 38 -11.35 -28.11 3.96
C LEU A 38 -11.89 -26.72 4.33
N GLN A 39 -12.28 -26.52 5.60
CA GLN A 39 -12.73 -25.22 6.09
C GLN A 39 -11.62 -24.15 6.09
N ASP A 40 -10.37 -24.57 6.23
CA ASP A 40 -9.22 -23.66 6.21
C ASP A 40 -8.98 -23.13 4.80
N GLN A 41 -9.32 -23.89 3.75
CA GLN A 41 -9.27 -23.42 2.36
C GLN A 41 -10.27 -22.28 2.12
N HIS A 42 -11.48 -22.37 2.66
CA HIS A 42 -12.46 -21.27 2.61
C HIS A 42 -11.95 -20.01 3.31
N GLN A 43 -11.21 -20.17 4.41
CA GLN A 43 -10.62 -19.03 5.12
C GLN A 43 -9.42 -18.45 4.38
N MET A 44 -8.59 -19.30 3.79
CA MET A 44 -7.46 -18.89 2.97
C MET A 44 -7.92 -18.07 1.77
N MET A 45 -8.98 -18.51 1.07
CA MET A 45 -9.55 -17.74 -0.04
C MET A 45 -10.02 -16.35 0.39
N ARG A 46 -10.68 -16.24 1.55
CA ARG A 46 -11.10 -14.94 2.10
C ARG A 46 -9.91 -14.03 2.38
N TRP A 47 -8.84 -14.56 2.96
CA TRP A 47 -7.62 -13.78 3.20
C TRP A 47 -6.91 -13.36 1.91
N ILE A 48 -6.91 -14.20 0.87
CA ILE A 48 -6.40 -13.83 -0.48
C ILE A 48 -7.18 -12.63 -1.01
N VAL A 49 -8.51 -12.71 -1.02
CA VAL A 49 -9.38 -11.61 -1.51
C VAL A 49 -9.17 -10.34 -0.70
N THR A 50 -9.18 -10.42 0.64
CA THR A 50 -8.94 -9.26 1.51
C THR A 50 -7.58 -8.61 1.21
N LYS A 51 -6.51 -9.40 1.11
CA LYS A 51 -5.17 -8.89 0.77
C LYS A 51 -5.17 -8.17 -0.58
N GLU A 52 -5.81 -8.74 -1.61
CA GLU A 52 -5.89 -8.13 -2.93
C GLU A 52 -6.68 -6.83 -2.94
N GLU A 53 -7.81 -6.77 -2.23
CA GLU A 53 -8.60 -5.55 -2.10
C GLU A 53 -7.82 -4.43 -1.41
N HIS A 54 -7.14 -4.72 -0.30
CA HIS A 54 -6.35 -3.72 0.43
C HIS A 54 -5.14 -3.24 -0.37
N ALA A 55 -4.46 -4.11 -1.10
CA ALA A 55 -3.40 -3.70 -1.99
C ALA A 55 -3.92 -2.84 -3.16
N ALA A 56 -5.13 -3.11 -3.66
CA ALA A 56 -5.77 -2.25 -4.67
C ALA A 56 -6.07 -0.86 -4.10
N LYS A 57 -6.61 -0.78 -2.87
CA LYS A 57 -6.89 0.49 -2.19
C LYS A 57 -5.62 1.35 -2.06
N ILE A 58 -4.50 0.75 -1.66
CA ILE A 58 -3.20 1.44 -1.62
C ILE A 58 -2.83 2.00 -2.99
N MET A 59 -2.89 1.18 -4.05
CA MET A 59 -2.57 1.63 -5.41
C MET A 59 -3.46 2.79 -5.87
N HIS A 60 -4.76 2.76 -5.56
CA HIS A 60 -5.69 3.85 -5.88
C HIS A 60 -5.41 5.12 -5.09
N ILE A 61 -5.14 5.02 -3.78
CA ILE A 61 -4.80 6.20 -2.97
C ILE A 61 -3.51 6.84 -3.49
N ILE A 62 -2.51 6.03 -3.82
CA ILE A 62 -1.25 6.53 -4.38
C ILE A 62 -1.48 7.19 -5.74
N ALA A 63 -2.19 6.53 -6.66
CA ALA A 63 -2.39 7.05 -8.01
C ALA A 63 -3.28 8.31 -8.02
N ASP A 64 -4.45 8.25 -7.40
CA ASP A 64 -5.49 9.27 -7.56
C ASP A 64 -5.24 10.47 -6.65
N TYR A 65 -4.87 10.21 -5.38
CA TYR A 65 -4.70 11.27 -4.39
C TYR A 65 -3.27 11.78 -4.36
N PHE A 66 -2.28 10.94 -4.08
CA PHE A 66 -0.92 11.44 -3.88
C PHE A 66 -0.24 11.83 -5.21
N LEU A 67 -0.30 10.97 -6.23
CA LEU A 67 0.38 11.21 -7.49
C LEU A 67 -0.34 12.25 -8.35
N ALA A 68 -1.60 11.99 -8.72
CA ALA A 68 -2.33 12.86 -9.65
C ALA A 68 -2.77 14.19 -9.03
N GLN A 69 -3.23 14.19 -7.78
CA GLN A 69 -3.74 15.41 -7.13
C GLN A 69 -2.64 16.22 -6.42
N LYS A 70 -1.72 15.57 -5.69
CA LYS A 70 -0.76 16.29 -4.81
C LYS A 70 0.57 16.66 -5.47
N VAL A 71 1.07 15.90 -6.44
CA VAL A 71 2.32 16.27 -7.13
C VAL A 71 2.06 17.45 -8.07
N LYS A 72 2.77 18.56 -7.84
CA LYS A 72 2.72 19.78 -8.67
C LYS A 72 4.09 19.99 -9.31
N LYS A 73 4.21 19.62 -10.59
CA LYS A 73 5.48 19.66 -11.33
C LYS A 73 6.09 21.06 -11.33
N GLU A 74 5.25 22.09 -11.45
CA GLU A 74 5.62 23.50 -11.47
C GLU A 74 6.22 24.00 -10.14
N LEU A 75 6.08 23.25 -9.04
CA LEU A 75 6.64 23.58 -7.73
C LEU A 75 7.93 22.80 -7.41
N LEU A 76 8.40 21.96 -8.34
CA LEU A 76 9.53 21.04 -8.14
C LEU A 76 10.61 21.29 -9.19
N SER A 77 11.87 21.03 -8.82
CA SER A 77 12.92 20.88 -9.82
C SER A 77 12.69 19.60 -10.65
N GLU A 78 13.33 19.47 -11.82
CA GLU A 78 13.23 18.24 -12.61
C GLU A 78 13.74 17.02 -11.82
N HIS A 79 14.80 17.21 -11.02
CA HIS A 79 15.35 16.18 -10.16
C HIS A 79 14.34 15.74 -9.09
N ASP A 80 13.80 16.71 -8.32
CA ASP A 80 12.85 16.41 -7.24
C ASP A 80 11.56 15.80 -7.79
N TYR A 81 11.12 16.24 -8.98
CA TYR A 81 9.96 15.66 -9.64
C TYR A 81 10.17 14.17 -9.94
N HIS A 82 11.32 13.80 -10.52
CA HIS A 82 11.64 12.39 -10.76
C HIS A 82 11.76 11.57 -9.47
N GLU A 83 12.37 12.13 -8.43
CA GLU A 83 12.47 11.47 -7.12
C GLU A 83 11.09 11.21 -6.51
N VAL A 84 10.22 12.22 -6.49
CA VAL A 84 8.84 12.09 -5.99
C VAL A 84 8.06 11.06 -6.80
N LEU A 85 8.14 11.07 -8.14
CA LEU A 85 7.49 10.06 -8.98
C LEU A 85 7.98 8.64 -8.66
N ALA A 86 9.29 8.47 -8.47
CA ALA A 86 9.90 7.19 -8.16
C ALA A 86 9.42 6.64 -6.81
N LEU A 87 9.29 7.49 -5.79
CA LEU A 87 8.79 7.10 -4.47
C LEU A 87 7.34 6.57 -4.55
N HIS A 88 6.46 7.26 -5.28
CA HIS A 88 5.08 6.81 -5.49
C HIS A 88 5.00 5.48 -6.23
N HIS A 89 5.74 5.38 -7.34
CA HIS A 89 5.82 4.16 -8.12
C HIS A 89 6.33 2.99 -7.26
N GLY A 90 7.31 3.24 -6.39
CA GLY A 90 7.82 2.27 -5.42
C GLY A 90 6.72 1.68 -4.54
N VAL A 91 5.85 2.52 -3.97
CA VAL A 91 4.70 2.06 -3.17
C VAL A 91 3.73 1.22 -4.01
N MET A 92 3.40 1.67 -5.23
CA MET A 92 2.47 0.94 -6.10
C MET A 92 3.01 -0.44 -6.49
N VAL A 93 4.30 -0.53 -6.83
CA VAL A 93 4.96 -1.81 -7.17
C VAL A 93 5.00 -2.73 -5.96
N ALA A 94 5.34 -2.21 -4.77
CA ALA A 94 5.36 -3.01 -3.55
C ALA A 94 3.96 -3.55 -3.22
N ALA A 95 2.92 -2.71 -3.30
CA ALA A 95 1.53 -3.13 -3.09
C ALA A 95 1.08 -4.18 -4.11
N MET A 96 1.43 -4.02 -5.40
CA MET A 96 1.15 -5.04 -6.41
C MET A 96 1.84 -6.36 -6.07
N LYS A 97 3.11 -6.33 -5.60
CA LYS A 97 3.82 -7.55 -5.20
C LYS A 97 3.17 -8.25 -4.01
N THR A 98 2.60 -7.53 -3.05
CA THR A 98 1.84 -8.17 -1.96
C THR A 98 0.57 -8.86 -2.47
N LYS A 99 -0.07 -8.39 -3.55
CA LYS A 99 -1.19 -9.13 -4.19
C LYS A 99 -0.77 -10.50 -4.70
N GLN A 100 0.42 -10.60 -5.27
CA GLN A 100 0.89 -11.79 -5.98
C GLN A 100 1.62 -12.80 -5.08
N SER A 101 1.85 -12.48 -3.81
CA SER A 101 2.65 -13.29 -2.90
C SER A 101 1.91 -13.64 -1.60
N SER A 102 2.32 -14.75 -0.99
CA SER A 102 1.92 -15.17 0.37
C SER A 102 3.09 -15.12 1.34
N GLU A 103 4.13 -14.35 1.00
CA GLU A 103 5.34 -14.15 1.81
C GLU A 103 5.32 -12.79 2.52
N VAL A 104 6.03 -12.73 3.65
CA VAL A 104 6.13 -11.51 4.46
C VAL A 104 7.06 -10.47 3.80
N GLY A 105 8.08 -10.91 3.06
CA GLY A 105 9.08 -10.01 2.44
C GLY A 105 8.49 -8.91 1.56
N PRO A 106 7.53 -9.20 0.64
CA PRO A 106 6.82 -8.17 -0.10
C PRO A 106 6.06 -7.16 0.77
N VAL A 107 5.57 -7.58 1.94
CA VAL A 107 4.87 -6.71 2.89
C VAL A 107 5.87 -5.80 3.61
N ASP A 108 7.05 -6.31 3.97
CA ASP A 108 8.14 -5.50 4.52
C ASP A 108 8.59 -4.43 3.52
N ALA A 109 8.69 -4.78 2.24
CA ALA A 109 9.02 -3.84 1.18
C ALA A 109 7.94 -2.75 1.01
N LEU A 110 6.67 -3.10 1.20
CA LEU A 110 5.57 -2.13 1.18
C LEU A 110 5.66 -1.16 2.36
N ASP A 111 5.91 -1.65 3.58
CA ASP A 111 6.09 -0.80 4.76
C ASP A 111 7.26 0.17 4.58
N GLN A 112 8.38 -0.31 4.03
CA GLN A 112 9.55 0.52 3.72
C GLN A 112 9.23 1.58 2.66
N ALA A 113 8.51 1.22 1.60
CA ALA A 113 8.13 2.16 0.55
C ALA A 113 7.19 3.25 1.08
N ILE A 114 6.20 2.90 1.92
CA ILE A 114 5.30 3.87 2.56
C ILE A 114 6.09 4.80 3.49
N ALA A 115 7.03 4.26 4.27
CA ALA A 115 7.90 5.05 5.13
C ALA A 115 8.78 6.03 4.35
N ALA A 116 9.31 5.61 3.19
CA ALA A 116 10.11 6.46 2.31
C ALA A 116 9.29 7.55 1.62
N LEU A 117 8.00 7.32 1.35
CA LEU A 117 7.10 8.33 0.78
C LEU A 117 6.68 9.38 1.81
N LYS A 118 6.55 9.00 3.09
CA LYS A 118 6.02 9.86 4.16
C LYS A 118 6.67 11.26 4.24
N PRO A 119 8.00 11.44 4.17
CA PRO A 119 8.64 12.75 4.26
C PRO A 119 8.23 13.73 3.16
N VAL A 120 7.76 13.25 2.00
CA VAL A 120 7.25 14.10 0.91
C VAL A 120 6.04 14.93 1.35
N TYR A 121 5.27 14.42 2.32
CA TYR A 121 4.00 14.99 2.76
C TYR A 121 3.98 15.48 4.21
N GLN A 122 5.08 15.32 4.93
CA GLN A 122 5.22 15.92 6.26
C GLN A 122 5.48 17.43 6.10
N LYS A 123 4.70 18.25 6.82
CA LYS A 123 4.96 19.69 6.88
C LYS A 123 6.36 19.93 7.44
N LYS A 124 7.16 20.75 6.75
CA LYS A 124 8.33 21.41 7.34
C LYS A 124 7.87 22.47 8.34
#